data_AF-A0A2N3LFV2-F1
#
_entry.id   AF-A0A2N3LFV2-F1
#
_cell.length_a   1.000
_cell.length_b   1.000
_cell.length_c   1.000
_cell.angle_alpha   90.00
_cell.angle_beta   90.00
_cell.angle_gamma   90.00
#
_symmetry.space_group_name_H-M   'P 1'
#
loop_
_entity.id
_entity.type
_entity.pdbx_description
1 polymer ?
#
loop_
_entity_poly.entity_id
_entity_poly.type
_entity_poly.pdbx_seq_one_letter_code
_entity_poly.pdbx_strand_id
1 'polypeptide(L)' 'MSQSIGKCLLPMLLKKRKWTQVDLEAVTGIHRNQLSEYINNKRTMSLKNARIIANALRCHIDDLYDWKV' A
#
# COMPACT_ATOMS: atom_id res chain seq x y z
N MET A 1 -9.35 -15.57 -17.00
CA MET A 1 -9.69 -14.20 -16.55
C MET A 1 -8.40 -13.56 -16.04
N SER A 2 -7.92 -12.51 -16.71
CA SER A 2 -6.69 -11.82 -16.35
C SER A 2 -7.01 -10.67 -15.40
N GLN A 3 -6.86 -10.89 -14.09
CA GLN A 3 -6.99 -9.82 -13.11
C GLN A 3 -5.83 -8.84 -13.28
N SER A 4 -6.14 -7.56 -13.39
CA SER A 4 -5.11 -6.52 -13.56
C SER A 4 -5.05 -5.65 -12.30
N ILE A 5 -3.83 -5.37 -11.84
CA ILE A 5 -3.59 -4.48 -10.70
C ILE A 5 -4.04 -3.07 -11.11
N GLY A 6 -5.04 -2.55 -10.43
CA GLY A 6 -5.53 -1.19 -10.59
C GLY A 6 -4.78 -0.20 -9.71
N LYS A 7 -5.50 0.78 -9.17
CA LYS A 7 -4.91 1.85 -8.34
C LYS A 7 -4.50 1.31 -6.96
N CYS A 8 -3.43 1.86 -6.42
CA CYS A 8 -3.03 1.68 -5.03
C CYS A 8 -4.06 2.29 -4.06
N LEU A 9 -4.59 1.48 -3.15
CA LEU A 9 -5.58 1.89 -2.13
C LEU A 9 -4.92 2.36 -0.83
N LEU A 10 -3.58 2.35 -0.77
CA LEU A 10 -2.82 2.78 0.40
C LEU A 10 -3.25 4.15 0.97
N PRO A 11 -3.53 5.20 0.18
CA PRO A 11 -3.99 6.49 0.71
C PRO A 11 -5.33 6.37 1.45
N MET A 12 -6.25 5.55 0.94
CA MET A 12 -7.56 5.35 1.55
C MET A 12 -7.44 4.56 2.85
N LEU A 13 -6.59 3.53 2.89
CA LEU A 13 -6.32 2.74 4.08
C LEU A 13 -5.68 3.58 5.19
N LEU A 14 -4.71 4.43 4.83
CA LEU A 14 -4.08 5.37 5.75
C LEU A 14 -5.11 6.35 6.32
N LYS A 15 -5.95 6.95 5.46
CA LYS A 15 -7.02 7.85 5.90
C LYS A 15 -8.02 7.18 6.85
N LYS A 16 -8.44 5.94 6.56
CA LYS A 16 -9.35 5.15 7.43
C LYS A 16 -8.75 4.93 8.82
N ARG A 17 -7.43 4.75 8.91
CA ARG A 17 -6.70 4.55 10.18
C ARG A 17 -6.25 5.86 10.84
N LYS A 18 -6.51 7.02 10.22
CA LYS A 18 -5.94 8.32 10.62
C LYS A 18 -4.41 8.30 10.68
N TRP A 19 -3.78 7.55 9.79
CA TRP A 19 -2.33 7.46 9.65
C TRP A 19 -1.84 8.34 8.50
N THR A 20 -0.61 8.83 8.65
CA THR A 20 0.16 9.52 7.62
C THR A 20 1.18 8.56 6.99
N GLN A 21 1.86 9.00 5.92
CA GLN A 21 2.99 8.24 5.37
C GLN A 21 4.18 8.20 6.35
N VAL A 22 4.29 9.17 7.27
CA VAL A 22 5.33 9.18 8.31
C VAL A 22 5.07 8.05 9.31
N ASP A 23 3.82 7.88 9.73
CA ASP A 23 3.44 6.81 10.66
C ASP A 23 3.70 5.43 10.03
N LEU A 24 3.38 5.29 8.74
CA LEU A 24 3.64 4.05 8.02
C LEU A 24 5.15 3.79 7.87
N GLU A 25 5.95 4.81 7.58
CA GLU A 25 7.42 4.71 7.53
C GLU A 25 7.97 4.25 8.89
N ALA A 26 7.51 4.84 10.00
CA ALA A 26 7.95 4.48 11.34
C ALA A 26 7.65 3.02 11.71
N VAL A 27 6.52 2.47 11.24
CA VAL A 27 6.12 1.08 11.55
C VAL A 27 6.72 0.06 10.58
N THR A 28 6.89 0.42 9.31
CA THR A 28 7.31 -0.53 8.26
C THR A 28 8.79 -0.44 7.90
N GLY A 29 9.47 0.65 8.27
CA GLY A 29 10.81 0.98 7.80
C GLY A 29 10.87 1.37 6.32
N ILE A 30 9.72 1.49 5.64
CA ILE A 30 9.66 1.87 4.23
C ILE A 30 9.66 3.39 4.12
N HIS A 31 10.67 3.94 3.45
CA HIS A 31 10.80 5.38 3.28
C HIS A 31 9.59 6.03 2.61
N ARG A 32 9.21 7.21 3.11
CA ARG A 32 8.12 8.02 2.55
C ARG A 32 8.19 8.24 1.04
N ASN A 33 9.38 8.44 0.49
CA ASN A 33 9.55 8.60 -0.96
C ASN A 33 9.05 7.35 -1.71
N GLN A 34 9.39 6.16 -1.21
CA GLN A 34 8.94 4.90 -1.78
C GLN A 34 7.44 4.69 -1.56
N LEU A 35 6.89 5.05 -0.39
CA LEU A 35 5.44 5.02 -0.15
C LEU A 35 4.69 5.94 -1.12
N SER A 36 5.23 7.14 -1.36
CA SER A 36 4.68 8.10 -2.32
C SER A 36 4.71 7.56 -3.76
N GLU A 37 5.77 6.86 -4.17
CA GLU A 37 5.83 6.19 -5.46
C GLU A 37 4.72 5.13 -5.61
N TYR A 38 4.48 4.34 -4.56
CA TYR A 38 3.38 3.35 -4.56
C TYR A 38 2.02 4.03 -4.67
N ILE A 39 1.78 5.09 -3.88
CA ILE A 39 0.53 5.83 -3.86
C ILE A 39 0.23 6.45 -5.23
N ASN A 40 1.25 6.97 -5.90
CA ASN A 40 1.13 7.59 -7.21
C ASN A 40 1.17 6.57 -8.37
N ASN A 41 1.13 5.27 -8.08
CA ASN A 41 1.27 4.17 -9.05
C ASN A 41 2.52 4.27 -9.95
N LYS A 42 3.55 5.02 -9.51
CA LYS A 42 4.85 5.08 -10.22
C LYS A 42 5.61 3.76 -10.12
N ARG A 43 5.31 3.00 -9.06
CA ARG A 43 5.93 1.72 -8.76
C ARG A 43 4.92 0.77 -8.13
N THR A 44 4.96 -0.49 -8.53
CA THR A 44 4.20 -1.57 -7.86
C THR A 44 4.99 -2.10 -6.66
N MET A 45 4.31 -2.43 -5.57
CA MET A 45 4.96 -3.01 -4.39
C MET A 45 5.46 -4.42 -4.73
N SER A 46 6.65 -4.76 -4.25
CA SER A 46 7.07 -6.16 -4.22
C SER A 46 6.19 -6.93 -3.22
N LEU A 47 6.06 -8.25 -3.40
CA LEU A 47 5.31 -9.10 -2.48
C LEU A 47 5.77 -8.94 -1.01
N LYS A 48 7.09 -8.75 -0.80
CA LYS A 48 7.67 -8.49 0.52
C LYS A 48 7.13 -7.18 1.11
N ASN A 49 7.19 -6.08 0.38
CA ASN A 49 6.75 -4.77 0.87
C ASN A 49 5.24 -4.72 1.05
N ALA A 50 4.49 -5.33 0.13
CA ALA A 50 3.05 -5.47 0.23
C ALA A 50 2.67 -6.23 1.51
N ARG A 51 3.35 -7.34 1.83
CA ARG A 51 3.12 -8.09 3.07
C ARG A 51 3.43 -7.29 4.33
N ILE A 52 4.53 -6.53 4.33
CA ILE A 52 4.90 -5.66 5.46
C ILE A 52 3.82 -4.60 5.70
N ILE A 53 3.39 -3.92 4.64
CA ILE A 53 2.38 -2.86 4.71
C ILE A 53 1.02 -3.44 5.13
N ALA A 54 0.61 -4.58 4.55
CA ALA A 54 -0.62 -5.27 4.89
C ALA A 54 -0.65 -5.67 6.38
N ASN A 55 0.45 -6.20 6.91
CA ASN A 55 0.59 -6.52 8.33
C ASN A 55 0.48 -5.26 9.21
N ALA A 56 1.17 -4.18 8.85
CA ALA A 56 1.12 -2.91 9.59
C ALA A 56 -0.30 -2.31 9.61
N LEU A 57 -1.02 -2.42 8.49
CA LEU A 57 -2.39 -1.94 8.32
C LEU A 57 -3.46 -2.97 8.67
N ARG A 58 -3.07 -4.13 9.24
CA ARG A 58 -3.93 -5.28 9.57
C ARG A 58 -5.00 -5.54 8.49
N CYS A 59 -4.58 -5.63 7.24
CA CYS A 59 -5.43 -5.95 6.09
C CYS A 59 -4.78 -7.06 5.27
N HIS A 60 -5.47 -7.57 4.25
CA HIS A 60 -4.88 -8.48 3.29
C HIS A 60 -4.06 -7.72 2.25
N ILE A 61 -3.12 -8.42 1.60
CA ILE A 61 -2.32 -7.84 0.51
C ILE A 61 -3.23 -7.39 -0.64
N ASP A 62 -4.31 -8.15 -0.89
CA ASP A 62 -5.27 -7.84 -1.94
C ASP A 62 -6.04 -6.54 -1.65
N ASP A 63 -6.21 -6.16 -0.37
CA ASP A 63 -6.86 -4.89 0.01
C ASP A 63 -6.00 -3.65 -0.34
N LEU A 64 -4.71 -3.83 -0.62
CA LEU A 64 -3.81 -2.73 -0.98
C LEU A 64 -4.05 -2.22 -2.41
N TYR A 65 -4.74 -3.00 -3.23
CA TYR A 65 -4.96 -2.71 -4.65
C TYR A 65 -6.43 -2.83 -5.02
N ASP A 66 -6.84 -1.97 -5.95
CA ASP A 66 -8.11 -2.14 -6.65
C ASP A 66 -7.93 -3.18 -7.75
N TRP A 67 -8.69 -4.28 -7.71
CA TRP A 67 -8.57 -5.34 -8.70
C TRP A 67 -9.61 -5.15 -9.80
N LYS A 68 -9.14 -4.93 -11.03
CA LYS A 68 -10.02 -4.86 -12.20
C LYS A 68 -10.22 -6.27 -12.76
N VAL A 69 -11.49 -6.66 -12.88
CA VAL A 69 -11.98 -7.91 -13.49
C VAL A 69 -12.25 -7.68 -14.97
#